data_AF-A0A6B0V548-F1
#
_entry.id   AF-A0A6B0V548-F1
#
_cell.length_a   1.000
_cell.length_b   1.000
_cell.length_c   1.000
_cell.angle_alpha   90.00
_cell.angle_beta   90.00
_cell.angle_gamma   90.00
#
_symmetry.space_group_name_H-M   'P 1'
#
loop_
_entity.id
_entity.type
_entity.pdbx_description
1 polymer ?
#
loop_
_entity_poly.entity_id
_entity_poly.type
_entity_poly.pdbx_seq_one_letter_code
_entity_poly.pdbx_strand_id
1 'polypeptide(L)'
;MAEETTELQASSGGNGGDDSNQPASKEVFNNMTLDELQTYLANKGDDISKNQRKKLMRRIEWLKHKPERKAQQKEKRKRKKEATKETADVKRPKITKMEESSCKIRVAIDLSLDKLMTEKVGSPRRRVQAAEVCIVVLFVSQERGKSLKQLQRCYSLNRRACNPVRLYLTGIAGSFKQSAALINGFNNWDVHFSEGDHLSCFGKENVVYLSSESENELQELEEGKAYVIGGLVDHN
;
A
#
# COMPACT_ATOMS: atom_id res chain seq x y z
N MET A 1 35.22 61.24 -36.09
CA MET A 1 36.67 61.49 -36.20
C MET A 1 37.25 61.49 -34.80
N ALA A 2 38.50 61.01 -34.65
CA ALA A 2 39.25 60.63 -33.42
C ALA A 2 38.98 59.17 -32.98
N GLU A 3 39.83 58.18 -33.30
CA GLU A 3 41.21 57.87 -32.82
C GLU A 3 41.20 57.31 -31.39
N GLU A 4 41.36 55.99 -31.22
CA GLU A 4 42.61 55.22 -31.03
C GLU A 4 42.90 54.98 -29.54
N THR A 5 43.02 53.72 -29.11
CA THR A 5 43.71 53.32 -27.87
C THR A 5 43.98 51.80 -27.88
N THR A 6 45.13 51.49 -28.47
CA THR A 6 46.20 50.59 -28.02
C THR A 6 45.89 49.41 -27.08
N GLU A 7 46.20 48.22 -27.58
CA GLU A 7 46.38 46.97 -26.86
C GLU A 7 47.56 47.03 -25.87
N LEU A 8 47.37 46.45 -24.68
CA LEU A 8 48.45 46.12 -23.74
C LEU A 8 48.52 44.60 -23.58
N GLN A 9 49.58 44.01 -24.13
CA GLN A 9 50.07 42.69 -23.75
C GLN A 9 50.68 42.74 -22.35
N ALA A 10 50.38 41.74 -21.51
CA ALA A 10 51.24 41.35 -20.41
C ALA A 10 51.26 39.82 -20.29
N SER A 11 52.42 39.26 -20.58
CA SER A 11 52.75 37.85 -20.61
C SER A 11 53.11 37.30 -19.21
N SER A 12 52.71 36.04 -19.01
CA SER A 12 53.48 34.94 -18.40
C SER A 12 54.00 35.07 -16.96
N GLY A 13 53.42 34.23 -16.09
CA GLY A 13 53.97 33.86 -14.78
C GLY A 13 53.11 32.86 -14.03
N GLY A 14 52.63 31.79 -14.69
CA GLY A 14 51.81 30.75 -14.07
C GLY A 14 52.67 29.69 -13.39
N ASN A 15 52.84 29.85 -12.07
CA ASN A 15 53.54 28.93 -11.19
C ASN A 15 52.82 27.57 -11.15
N GLY A 16 53.56 26.49 -11.37
CA GLY A 16 53.06 25.12 -11.29
C GLY A 16 52.62 24.77 -9.87
N GLY A 17 51.36 24.38 -9.71
CA GLY A 17 50.80 23.79 -8.50
C GLY A 17 50.01 22.54 -8.89
N ASP A 18 50.56 21.39 -8.52
CA ASP A 18 49.99 20.05 -8.65
C ASP A 18 48.64 19.95 -7.92
N ASP A 19 47.54 19.85 -8.68
CA ASP A 19 46.15 19.85 -8.19
C ASP A 19 45.66 18.41 -7.89
N SER A 20 46.45 17.65 -7.12
CA SER A 20 46.23 16.21 -6.92
C SER A 20 45.86 15.82 -5.47
N ASN A 21 45.16 16.66 -4.71
CA ASN A 21 44.61 16.22 -3.42
C ASN A 21 43.29 16.86 -2.99
N GLN A 22 42.23 16.66 -3.78
CA GLN A 22 40.86 16.78 -3.25
C GLN A 22 40.43 15.50 -2.52
N PRO A 23 39.88 15.59 -1.29
CA PRO A 23 39.40 14.43 -0.57
C PRO A 23 38.19 13.82 -1.30
N ALA A 24 38.28 12.53 -1.64
CA ALA A 24 37.22 11.81 -2.34
C ALA A 24 35.87 11.97 -1.63
N SER A 25 34.87 12.44 -2.39
CA SER A 25 33.53 12.74 -1.87
C SER A 25 32.78 11.46 -1.46
N LYS A 26 31.75 11.60 -0.61
CA LYS A 26 30.96 10.48 -0.07
C LYS A 26 30.34 9.57 -1.14
N GLU A 27 30.15 10.07 -2.36
CA GLU A 27 29.51 9.37 -3.48
C GLU A 27 30.48 8.42 -4.18
N VAL A 28 31.77 8.78 -4.24
CA VAL A 28 32.82 7.98 -4.86
C VAL A 28 32.95 6.61 -4.18
N PHE A 29 32.99 6.57 -2.85
CA PHE A 29 33.09 5.32 -2.09
C PHE A 29 31.84 4.42 -2.18
N ASN A 30 30.68 4.98 -2.54
CA ASN A 30 29.45 4.19 -2.65
C ASN A 30 29.42 3.39 -3.95
N ASN A 31 30.12 3.83 -4.99
CA ASN A 31 30.12 3.22 -6.32
C ASN A 31 31.29 2.25 -6.55
N MET A 32 32.31 2.26 -5.68
CA MET A 32 33.45 1.35 -5.77
C MET A 32 33.13 -0.07 -5.31
N THR A 33 33.86 -1.02 -5.90
CA THR A 33 33.85 -2.45 -5.58
C THR A 33 34.62 -2.74 -4.28
N LEU A 34 34.50 -3.96 -3.76
CA LEU A 34 35.16 -4.36 -2.52
C LEU A 34 36.70 -4.23 -2.62
N ASP A 35 37.27 -4.66 -3.75
CA ASP A 35 38.71 -4.71 -3.97
C ASP A 35 39.30 -3.30 -4.16
N GLU A 36 38.58 -2.42 -4.86
CA GLU A 36 38.97 -1.00 -5.03
C GLU A 36 38.97 -0.26 -3.69
N LEU A 37 37.99 -0.54 -2.81
CA LEU A 37 37.92 0.07 -1.48
C LEU A 37 39.02 -0.45 -0.53
N GLN A 38 39.39 -1.72 -0.65
CA GLN A 38 40.51 -2.31 0.10
C GLN A 38 41.86 -1.77 -0.37
N THR A 39 42.05 -1.66 -1.68
CA THR A 39 43.25 -1.07 -2.29
C THR A 39 43.39 0.40 -1.92
N TYR A 40 42.29 1.17 -1.93
CA TYR A 40 42.29 2.56 -1.49
C TYR A 40 42.66 2.70 0.00
N LEU A 41 42.13 1.81 0.86
CA LEU A 41 42.48 1.79 2.28
C LEU A 41 43.96 1.44 2.51
N ALA A 42 44.53 0.53 1.70
CA ALA A 42 45.94 0.15 1.79
C ALA A 42 46.87 1.28 1.32
N ASN A 43 46.50 1.99 0.24
CA ASN A 43 47.34 3.01 -0.37
C ASN A 43 47.24 4.40 0.29
N LYS A 44 46.07 4.76 0.84
CA LYS A 44 45.84 6.07 1.49
C LYS A 44 45.47 5.95 2.98
N GLY A 45 45.81 4.83 3.62
CA GLY A 45 45.38 4.51 4.99
C GLY A 45 45.78 5.51 6.07
N ASP A 46 46.89 6.23 5.85
CA ASP A 46 47.46 7.20 6.78
C ASP A 46 47.08 8.67 6.48
N ASP A 47 46.66 8.97 5.23
CA ASP A 47 46.25 10.31 4.79
C ASP A 47 44.75 10.59 4.96
N ILE A 48 43.95 9.59 5.31
CA ILE A 48 42.50 9.73 5.45
C ILE A 48 42.08 10.12 6.87
N SER A 49 41.11 11.02 6.98
CA SER A 49 40.51 11.39 8.26
C SER A 49 39.92 10.15 8.97
N LYS A 50 40.01 10.12 10.31
CA LYS A 50 39.44 9.05 11.17
C LYS A 50 37.98 8.73 10.81
N ASN A 51 37.20 9.74 10.44
CA ASN A 51 35.80 9.58 10.03
C ASN A 51 35.63 8.96 8.63
N GLN A 52 36.51 9.31 7.67
CA GLN A 52 36.52 8.71 6.34
C GLN A 52 36.93 7.23 6.42
N ARG A 53 37.97 6.90 7.18
CA ARG A 53 38.41 5.52 7.45
C ARG A 53 37.29 4.67 8.04
N LYS A 54 36.58 5.19 9.06
CA LYS A 54 35.42 4.51 9.67
C LYS A 54 34.28 4.27 8.67
N LYS A 55 34.01 5.22 7.78
CA LYS A 55 32.98 5.07 6.73
C LYS A 55 33.37 4.01 5.69
N LEU A 56 34.63 4.01 5.27
CA LEU A 56 35.19 3.06 4.31
C LEU A 56 35.14 1.63 4.84
N MET A 57 35.60 1.41 6.08
CA MET A 57 35.55 0.11 6.75
C MET A 57 34.12 -0.43 6.87
N ARG A 58 33.15 0.41 7.26
CA ARG A 58 31.72 0.01 7.30
C ARG A 58 31.20 -0.41 5.92
N ARG A 59 31.63 0.25 4.84
CA ARG A 59 31.23 -0.10 3.47
C ARG A 59 31.84 -1.43 3.02
N ILE A 60 33.12 -1.65 3.30
CA ILE A 60 33.83 -2.92 3.05
C ILE A 60 33.11 -4.06 3.78
N GLU A 61 32.86 -3.90 5.08
CA GLU A 61 32.16 -4.88 5.90
C GLU A 61 30.73 -5.14 5.39
N TRP A 62 30.05 -4.08 4.96
CA TRP A 62 28.72 -4.21 4.39
C TRP A 62 28.73 -5.00 3.07
N LEU A 63 29.72 -4.77 2.20
CA LEU A 63 29.87 -5.47 0.93
C LEU A 63 30.25 -6.95 1.15
N LYS A 64 31.11 -7.26 2.12
CA LYS A 64 31.48 -8.64 2.50
C LYS A 64 30.28 -9.46 2.95
N HIS A 65 29.43 -8.89 3.82
CA HIS A 65 28.23 -9.58 4.33
C HIS A 65 26.98 -9.47 3.42
N LYS A 66 27.04 -8.70 2.33
CA LYS A 66 25.93 -8.57 1.36
C LYS A 66 25.54 -9.91 0.69
N PRO A 67 26.46 -10.74 0.18
CA PRO A 67 26.10 -12.04 -0.41
C PRO A 67 25.43 -12.98 0.60
N GLU A 68 25.96 -13.03 1.82
CA GLU A 68 25.42 -13.82 2.92
C GLU A 68 23.98 -13.40 3.26
N ARG A 69 23.74 -12.09 3.43
CA ARG A 69 22.38 -11.56 3.67
C ARG A 69 21.42 -11.87 2.53
N LYS A 70 21.88 -11.82 1.27
CA LYS A 70 21.07 -12.21 0.11
C LYS A 70 20.74 -13.71 0.11
N ALA A 71 21.70 -14.57 0.49
CA ALA A 71 21.50 -16.01 0.59
C ALA A 71 20.47 -16.36 1.67
N GLN A 72 20.62 -15.80 2.89
CA GLN A 72 19.66 -15.97 3.99
C GLN A 72 18.25 -15.49 3.62
N GLN A 73 18.13 -14.36 2.91
CA GLN A 73 16.83 -13.88 2.42
C GLN A 73 16.23 -14.79 1.35
N LYS A 74 17.05 -15.34 0.45
CA LYS A 74 16.61 -16.30 -0.58
C LYS A 74 16.11 -17.60 0.06
N GLU A 75 16.82 -18.11 1.05
CA GLU A 75 16.45 -19.31 1.79
C GLU A 75 15.16 -19.09 2.60
N LYS A 76 15.04 -17.96 3.32
CA LYS A 76 13.80 -17.59 4.03
C LYS A 76 12.60 -17.47 3.09
N ARG A 77 12.79 -16.92 1.88
CA ARG A 77 11.75 -16.88 0.83
C ARG A 77 11.40 -18.27 0.30
N LYS A 78 12.39 -19.14 0.12
CA LYS A 78 12.21 -20.54 -0.29
C LYS A 78 11.41 -21.32 0.76
N ARG A 79 11.83 -21.28 2.03
CA ARG A 79 11.13 -21.91 3.16
C ARG A 79 9.69 -21.44 3.32
N LYS A 80 9.42 -20.13 3.16
CA LYS A 80 8.03 -19.61 3.16
C LYS A 80 7.20 -20.15 2.00
N LYS A 81 7.78 -20.27 0.80
CA LYS A 81 7.11 -20.81 -0.38
C LYS A 81 6.82 -22.30 -0.22
N GLU A 82 7.73 -23.05 0.40
CA GLU A 82 7.57 -24.48 0.71
C GLU A 82 6.49 -24.70 1.79
N ALA A 83 6.50 -23.95 2.88
CA ALA A 83 5.44 -24.00 3.89
C ALA A 83 4.04 -23.62 3.33
N THR A 84 4.00 -22.70 2.36
CA THR A 84 2.75 -22.36 1.65
C THR A 84 2.31 -23.46 0.68
N LYS A 85 3.25 -24.27 0.17
CA LYS A 85 2.96 -25.42 -0.71
C LYS A 85 2.48 -26.63 0.09
N GLU A 86 3.07 -26.90 1.25
CA GLU A 86 2.59 -27.96 2.16
C GLU A 86 1.17 -27.69 2.67
N THR A 87 0.80 -26.42 2.82
CA THR A 87 -0.59 -26.01 3.13
C THR A 87 -1.49 -25.86 1.88
N ALA A 88 -0.96 -26.07 0.66
CA ALA A 88 -1.68 -25.86 -0.60
C ALA A 88 -2.64 -27.00 -0.98
N ASP A 89 -2.68 -28.10 -0.24
CA ASP A 89 -3.71 -29.14 -0.43
C ASP A 89 -5.11 -28.72 0.06
N VAL A 90 -5.21 -27.56 0.72
CA VAL A 90 -6.47 -26.82 0.80
C VAL A 90 -6.75 -26.24 -0.59
N LYS A 91 -7.40 -27.04 -1.44
CA LYS A 91 -7.94 -26.62 -2.75
C LYS A 91 -8.56 -25.25 -2.58
N ARG A 92 -7.98 -24.24 -3.24
CA ARG A 92 -8.57 -22.89 -3.26
C ARG A 92 -10.03 -23.06 -3.71
N PRO A 93 -11.01 -22.63 -2.91
CA PRO A 93 -12.40 -22.79 -3.28
C PRO A 93 -12.61 -22.18 -4.66
N LYS A 94 -13.25 -22.95 -5.55
CA LYS A 94 -13.60 -22.48 -6.89
C LYS A 94 -14.42 -21.22 -6.70
N ILE A 95 -13.96 -20.11 -7.25
CA ILE A 95 -14.62 -18.83 -7.03
C ILE A 95 -15.86 -18.75 -7.94
N THR A 96 -17.00 -19.16 -7.41
CA THR A 96 -18.33 -19.03 -8.04
C THR A 96 -18.76 -17.56 -8.07
N LYS A 97 -19.59 -17.15 -9.03
CA LYS A 97 -20.18 -15.79 -9.01
C LYS A 97 -21.11 -15.64 -7.80
N MET A 98 -21.18 -14.45 -7.21
CA MET A 98 -22.04 -14.16 -6.06
C MET A 98 -23.53 -14.35 -6.40
N GLU A 99 -23.92 -14.09 -7.65
CA GLU A 99 -25.27 -14.33 -8.14
C GLU A 99 -25.67 -15.82 -8.11
N GLU A 100 -24.70 -16.70 -8.39
CA GLU A 100 -24.83 -18.16 -8.49
C GLU A 100 -24.62 -18.87 -7.14
N SER A 101 -24.37 -18.11 -6.07
CA SER A 101 -24.21 -18.63 -4.72
C SER A 101 -25.53 -19.22 -4.19
N SER A 102 -25.44 -20.24 -3.34
CA SER A 102 -26.56 -20.80 -2.59
C SER A 102 -27.15 -19.80 -1.59
N CYS A 103 -26.36 -18.80 -1.17
CA CYS A 103 -26.81 -17.77 -0.23
C CYS A 103 -27.63 -16.70 -0.95
N LYS A 104 -28.93 -16.63 -0.64
CA LYS A 104 -29.84 -15.60 -1.18
C LYS A 104 -29.88 -14.31 -0.36
N ILE A 105 -29.13 -14.25 0.73
CA ILE A 105 -29.03 -13.05 1.57
C ILE A 105 -28.38 -11.93 0.76
N ARG A 106 -29.02 -10.76 0.80
CA ARG A 106 -28.51 -9.53 0.20
C ARG A 106 -27.90 -8.66 1.30
N VAL A 107 -26.68 -8.20 1.06
CA VAL A 107 -26.00 -7.25 1.94
C VAL A 107 -25.69 -6.01 1.13
N ALA A 108 -26.13 -4.84 1.61
CA ALA A 108 -25.89 -3.56 0.97
C ALA A 108 -24.96 -2.70 1.83
N ILE A 109 -23.98 -2.07 1.19
CA ILE A 109 -23.12 -1.05 1.80
C ILE A 109 -23.67 0.30 1.37
N ASP A 110 -24.10 1.10 2.35
CA ASP A 110 -24.67 2.43 2.16
C ASP A 110 -23.56 3.46 2.05
N LEU A 111 -23.26 3.90 0.83
CA LEU A 111 -22.22 4.89 0.52
C LEU A 111 -22.80 6.30 0.31
N SER A 112 -24.09 6.52 0.62
CA SER A 112 -24.77 7.82 0.43
C SER A 112 -24.17 8.94 1.29
N LEU A 113 -23.46 8.60 2.37
CA LEU A 113 -22.81 9.51 3.29
C LEU A 113 -21.39 9.95 2.85
N ASP A 114 -21.03 9.84 1.57
CA ASP A 114 -19.71 10.28 1.04
C ASP A 114 -19.37 11.73 1.43
N LYS A 115 -20.37 12.61 1.51
CA LYS A 115 -20.19 14.02 1.90
C LYS A 115 -19.65 14.19 3.32
N LEU A 116 -19.88 13.22 4.20
CA LEU A 116 -19.38 13.21 5.57
C LEU A 116 -18.00 12.55 5.69
N MET A 117 -17.47 11.98 4.59
CA MET A 117 -16.15 11.38 4.59
C MET A 117 -15.04 12.41 4.41
N THR A 118 -14.04 12.35 5.28
CA THR A 118 -12.89 13.26 5.24
C THR A 118 -11.84 12.80 4.23
N GLU A 119 -11.30 13.77 3.47
CA GLU A 119 -10.10 13.61 2.63
C GLU A 119 -8.83 13.76 3.49
N LYS A 120 -8.54 12.83 4.41
CA LYS A 120 -7.22 12.87 5.07
C LYS A 120 -6.14 12.38 4.10
N VAL A 121 -5.52 13.32 3.40
CA VAL A 121 -4.32 13.10 2.58
C VAL A 121 -3.14 12.86 3.54
N GLY A 122 -2.72 11.60 3.71
CA GLY A 122 -1.38 11.32 4.28
C GLY A 122 -1.28 10.58 5.63
N SER A 123 -2.29 9.84 6.07
CA SER A 123 -2.10 8.93 7.21
C SER A 123 -1.06 7.83 6.89
N PRO A 124 -0.03 7.61 7.72
CA PRO A 124 0.99 6.58 7.48
C PRO A 124 0.39 5.20 7.25
N ARG A 125 0.95 4.43 6.31
CA ARG A 125 0.59 3.03 6.02
C ARG A 125 0.80 2.14 7.26
N ARG A 126 -0.13 2.13 8.22
CA ARG A 126 -0.18 1.09 9.24
C ARG A 126 -0.61 -0.21 8.57
N ARG A 127 0.24 -1.23 8.64
CA ARG A 127 -0.17 -2.61 8.31
C ARG A 127 -1.22 -3.00 9.33
N VAL A 128 -2.48 -3.07 8.92
CA VAL A 128 -3.51 -3.76 9.70
C VAL A 128 -3.08 -5.22 9.70
N GLN A 129 -2.58 -5.71 10.84
CA GLN A 129 -2.37 -7.14 11.03
C GLN A 129 -3.73 -7.82 10.87
N ALA A 130 -3.75 -8.86 10.05
CA ALA A 130 -4.93 -9.67 9.82
C ALA A 130 -5.31 -10.34 11.14
N ALA A 131 -6.23 -9.73 11.88
CA ALA A 131 -6.97 -10.41 12.91
C ALA A 131 -8.04 -11.28 12.24
N GLU A 132 -8.26 -12.43 12.85
CA GLU A 132 -9.09 -13.50 12.36
C GLU A 132 -10.58 -13.12 12.29
N VAL A 133 -11.24 -13.82 11.37
CA VAL A 133 -12.67 -14.00 11.09
C VAL A 133 -13.66 -13.31 12.06
N CYS A 134 -14.41 -12.35 11.52
CA CYS A 134 -15.86 -12.29 11.70
C CYS A 134 -16.49 -11.50 10.53
N ILE A 135 -17.53 -12.07 9.91
CA ILE A 135 -18.44 -11.33 9.04
C ILE A 135 -19.32 -10.49 9.97
N VAL A 136 -18.75 -9.38 10.42
CA VAL A 136 -19.49 -8.21 10.89
C VAL A 136 -18.63 -7.07 10.39
N VAL A 137 -19.21 -6.21 9.59
CA VAL A 137 -18.52 -5.08 8.98
C VAL A 137 -18.08 -4.14 10.10
N LEU A 138 -16.89 -4.40 10.63
CA LEU A 138 -16.29 -3.53 11.61
C LEU A 138 -15.71 -2.33 10.88
N PHE A 139 -16.34 -1.18 11.14
CA PHE A 139 -15.77 0.15 11.06
C PHE A 139 -15.49 0.66 9.66
N VAL A 140 -16.51 1.05 8.88
CA VAL A 140 -16.25 1.90 7.73
C VAL A 140 -15.76 3.28 8.21
N SER A 141 -14.47 3.52 8.24
CA SER A 141 -13.91 4.75 8.84
C SER A 141 -14.39 6.02 8.14
N GLN A 142 -14.58 7.12 8.89
CA GLN A 142 -14.86 8.46 8.34
C GLN A 142 -13.84 8.92 7.29
N GLU A 143 -12.59 8.42 7.33
CA GLU A 143 -11.63 8.65 6.26
C GLU A 143 -11.91 7.78 5.01
N ARG A 144 -12.17 8.43 3.87
CA ARG A 144 -12.49 7.77 2.58
C ARG A 144 -11.48 6.70 2.18
N GLY A 145 -10.19 6.99 2.32
CA GLY A 145 -9.12 6.05 1.97
C GLY A 145 -9.06 4.78 2.83
N LYS A 146 -9.58 4.82 4.07
CA LYS A 146 -9.73 3.64 4.93
C LYS A 146 -10.99 2.87 4.58
N SER A 147 -12.10 3.58 4.36
CA SER A 147 -13.38 3.01 3.89
C SER A 147 -13.21 2.20 2.61
N LEU A 148 -12.50 2.74 1.60
CA LEU A 148 -12.21 2.02 0.35
C LEU A 148 -11.42 0.71 0.56
N LYS A 149 -10.46 0.69 1.49
CA LYS A 149 -9.70 -0.53 1.81
C LYS A 149 -10.55 -1.56 2.51
N GLN A 150 -11.48 -1.12 3.36
CA GLN A 150 -12.43 -2.00 4.04
C GLN A 150 -13.39 -2.59 3.03
N LEU A 151 -13.92 -1.78 2.11
CA LEU A 151 -14.72 -2.25 0.99
C LEU A 151 -13.98 -3.31 0.14
N GLN A 152 -12.72 -3.05 -0.26
CA GLN A 152 -11.88 -4.03 -0.95
C GLN A 152 -11.71 -5.33 -0.16
N ARG A 153 -11.54 -5.22 1.17
CA ARG A 153 -11.38 -6.36 2.06
C ARG A 153 -12.67 -7.17 2.16
N CYS A 154 -13.82 -6.52 2.33
CA CYS A 154 -15.15 -7.15 2.36
C CYS A 154 -15.40 -7.92 1.07
N TYR A 155 -15.22 -7.29 -0.10
CA TYR A 155 -15.38 -7.95 -1.40
C TYR A 155 -14.46 -9.19 -1.51
N SER A 156 -13.19 -9.03 -1.17
CA SER A 156 -12.20 -10.11 -1.25
C SER A 156 -12.53 -11.28 -0.32
N LEU A 157 -13.03 -11.01 0.88
CA LEU A 157 -13.42 -12.04 1.84
C LEU A 157 -14.69 -12.75 1.36
N ASN A 158 -15.69 -12.01 0.90
CA ASN A 158 -16.94 -12.59 0.41
C ASN A 158 -16.72 -13.53 -0.77
N ARG A 159 -15.86 -13.14 -1.75
CA ARG A 159 -15.48 -14.01 -2.87
C ARG A 159 -14.82 -15.32 -2.44
N ARG A 160 -14.27 -15.41 -1.23
CA ARG A 160 -13.61 -16.63 -0.71
C ARG A 160 -14.46 -17.36 0.32
N ALA A 161 -15.63 -16.84 0.67
CA ALA A 161 -16.54 -17.50 1.58
C ALA A 161 -17.08 -18.80 0.95
N CYS A 162 -17.46 -19.76 1.78
CA CYS A 162 -18.10 -20.99 1.33
C CYS A 162 -19.43 -20.73 0.62
N ASN A 163 -20.20 -19.76 1.12
CA ASN A 163 -21.43 -19.27 0.52
C ASN A 163 -21.35 -17.74 0.43
N PRO A 164 -20.81 -17.18 -0.68
CA PRO A 164 -20.75 -15.73 -0.87
C PRO A 164 -22.14 -15.10 -0.81
N VAL A 165 -22.32 -14.00 -0.07
CA VAL A 165 -23.56 -13.22 -0.08
C VAL A 165 -23.65 -12.37 -1.34
N ARG A 166 -24.86 -11.95 -1.72
CA ARG A 166 -25.04 -10.98 -2.80
C ARG A 166 -24.72 -9.58 -2.29
N LEU A 167 -23.60 -9.01 -2.73
CA LEU A 167 -23.11 -7.73 -2.26
C LEU A 167 -23.59 -6.58 -3.15
N TYR A 168 -24.16 -5.54 -2.53
CA TYR A 168 -24.65 -4.33 -3.17
C TYR A 168 -23.89 -3.11 -2.65
N LEU A 169 -23.53 -2.20 -3.54
CA LEU A 169 -22.97 -0.89 -3.24
C LEU A 169 -24.01 0.16 -3.65
N THR A 170 -24.74 0.67 -2.67
CA THR A 170 -25.84 1.63 -2.85
C THR A 170 -25.38 3.04 -2.52
N GLY A 171 -25.98 4.05 -3.14
CA GLY A 171 -25.60 5.46 -2.95
C GLY A 171 -24.19 5.77 -3.42
N ILE A 172 -23.60 4.96 -4.31
CA ILE A 172 -22.23 5.17 -4.79
C ILE A 172 -22.19 6.34 -5.78
N ALA A 173 -21.87 7.53 -5.27
CA ALA A 173 -21.79 8.75 -6.06
C ALA A 173 -20.53 9.57 -5.71
N GLY A 174 -20.37 10.69 -6.40
CA GLY A 174 -19.43 11.75 -6.02
C GLY A 174 -17.96 11.31 -5.92
N SER A 175 -17.29 11.82 -4.88
CA SER A 175 -15.86 11.66 -4.67
C SER A 175 -15.48 10.23 -4.30
N PHE A 176 -16.38 9.52 -3.61
CA PHE A 176 -16.19 8.10 -3.32
C PHE A 176 -16.09 7.27 -4.60
N LYS A 177 -17.04 7.45 -5.53
CA LYS A 177 -17.07 6.71 -6.81
C LYS A 177 -15.80 6.97 -7.63
N GLN A 178 -15.37 8.22 -7.69
CA GLN A 178 -14.13 8.61 -8.39
C GLN A 178 -12.90 7.93 -7.78
N SER A 179 -12.78 7.96 -6.45
CA SER A 179 -11.67 7.31 -5.73
C SER A 179 -11.71 5.78 -5.84
N ALA A 180 -12.90 5.19 -5.85
CA ALA A 180 -13.09 3.75 -6.01
C ALA A 180 -12.72 3.27 -7.42
N ALA A 181 -13.02 4.06 -8.45
CA ALA A 181 -12.67 3.75 -9.83
C ALA A 181 -11.15 3.67 -10.09
N LEU A 182 -10.33 4.29 -9.25
CA LEU A 182 -8.86 4.18 -9.30
C LEU A 182 -8.34 2.80 -8.83
N ILE A 183 -9.19 2.00 -8.19
CA ILE A 183 -8.84 0.65 -7.77
C ILE A 183 -8.85 -0.27 -8.99
N ASN A 184 -7.72 -0.92 -9.26
CA ASN A 184 -7.60 -1.86 -10.36
C ASN A 184 -8.71 -2.93 -10.34
N GLY A 185 -9.51 -2.96 -11.40
CA GLY A 185 -10.57 -3.95 -11.59
C GLY A 185 -11.85 -3.68 -10.80
N PHE A 186 -12.01 -2.53 -10.14
CA PHE A 186 -13.21 -2.18 -9.37
C PHE A 186 -14.50 -2.32 -10.19
N ASN A 187 -14.52 -1.77 -11.41
CA ASN A 187 -15.67 -1.85 -12.31
C ASN A 187 -16.02 -3.28 -12.75
N ASN A 188 -15.08 -4.22 -12.58
CA ASN A 188 -15.26 -5.64 -12.93
C ASN A 188 -15.53 -6.50 -11.69
N TRP A 189 -15.78 -5.89 -10.53
CA TRP A 189 -16.17 -6.63 -9.34
C TRP A 189 -17.54 -7.25 -9.54
N ASP A 190 -17.66 -8.48 -9.05
CA ASP A 190 -18.90 -9.25 -9.01
C ASP A 190 -19.77 -8.74 -7.86
N VAL A 191 -20.29 -7.52 -8.01
CA VAL A 191 -21.13 -6.79 -7.06
C VAL A 191 -22.17 -5.96 -7.81
N HIS A 192 -23.28 -5.65 -7.15
CA HIS A 192 -24.32 -4.81 -7.71
C HIS A 192 -24.06 -3.34 -7.36
N PHE A 193 -23.87 -2.50 -8.37
CA PHE A 193 -23.68 -1.05 -8.19
C PHE A 193 -25.00 -0.31 -8.38
N SER A 194 -25.36 0.55 -7.43
CA SER A 194 -26.52 1.43 -7.55
C SER A 194 -26.19 2.84 -7.05
N GLU A 195 -26.48 3.84 -7.87
CA GLU A 195 -26.39 5.25 -7.45
C GLU A 195 -27.56 5.65 -6.53
N GLY A 196 -28.68 4.92 -6.59
CA GLY A 196 -29.83 5.11 -5.72
C GLY A 196 -29.59 4.61 -4.30
N ASP A 197 -30.44 5.05 -3.37
CA ASP A 197 -30.41 4.58 -1.99
C ASP A 197 -30.84 3.10 -1.88
N HIS A 198 -30.61 2.50 -0.72
CA HIS A 198 -30.98 1.11 -0.48
C HIS A 198 -32.51 0.91 -0.45
N LEU A 199 -33.30 1.93 -0.10
CA LEU A 199 -34.76 1.85 -0.04
C LEU A 199 -35.37 1.73 -1.44
N SER A 200 -34.88 2.50 -2.41
CA SER A 200 -35.28 2.43 -3.82
C SER A 200 -34.85 1.13 -4.48
N CYS A 201 -33.74 0.53 -4.03
CA CYS A 201 -33.25 -0.74 -4.57
C CYS A 201 -34.06 -1.96 -4.09
N PHE A 202 -34.55 -1.95 -2.85
CA PHE A 202 -35.10 -3.17 -2.22
C PHE A 202 -36.55 -3.04 -1.72
N GLY A 203 -37.10 -1.83 -1.63
CA GLY A 203 -38.36 -1.57 -0.94
C GLY A 203 -38.17 -1.47 0.58
N LYS A 204 -38.93 -0.58 1.23
CA LYS A 204 -38.78 -0.28 2.67
C LYS A 204 -39.04 -1.51 3.54
N GLU A 205 -39.97 -2.36 3.12
CA GLU A 205 -40.40 -3.57 3.81
C GLU A 205 -39.35 -4.69 3.84
N ASN A 206 -38.40 -4.67 2.89
CA ASN A 206 -37.37 -5.69 2.77
C ASN A 206 -36.01 -5.21 3.31
N VAL A 207 -35.91 -4.00 3.86
CA VAL A 207 -34.66 -3.41 4.32
C VAL A 207 -34.52 -3.53 5.84
N VAL A 208 -33.37 -4.00 6.29
CA VAL A 208 -32.97 -4.01 7.71
C VAL A 208 -31.65 -3.26 7.83
N TYR A 209 -31.64 -2.12 8.52
CA TYR A 209 -30.42 -1.35 8.75
C TYR A 209 -29.70 -1.85 10.00
N LEU A 210 -28.45 -2.29 9.85
CA LEU A 210 -27.62 -2.79 10.93
C LEU A 210 -26.94 -1.62 11.65
N SER A 211 -27.24 -1.44 12.93
CA SER A 211 -26.67 -0.41 13.79
C SER A 211 -26.45 -0.96 15.19
N SER A 212 -25.36 -0.55 15.85
CA SER A 212 -25.06 -0.92 17.24
C SER A 212 -26.06 -0.32 18.24
N GLU A 213 -26.62 0.84 17.90
CA GLU A 213 -27.56 1.58 18.76
C GLU A 213 -29.01 1.12 18.56
N SER A 214 -29.25 0.01 17.85
CA SER A 214 -30.60 -0.50 17.68
C SER A 214 -31.07 -1.20 18.96
N GLU A 215 -32.30 -0.90 19.40
CA GLU A 215 -32.96 -1.63 20.49
C GLU A 215 -33.32 -3.08 20.10
N ASN A 216 -33.29 -3.41 18.81
CA ASN A 216 -33.68 -4.72 18.29
C ASN A 216 -32.44 -5.61 18.10
N GLU A 217 -32.45 -6.79 18.71
CA GLU A 217 -31.42 -7.80 18.48
C GLU A 217 -31.74 -8.66 17.26
N LEU A 218 -30.79 -8.75 16.33
CA LEU A 218 -30.90 -9.61 15.16
C LEU A 218 -30.48 -11.05 15.51
N GLN A 219 -31.44 -11.96 15.56
CA GLN A 219 -31.18 -13.36 15.89
C GLN A 219 -30.85 -14.21 14.65
N GLU A 220 -31.60 -14.03 13.56
CA GLU A 220 -31.45 -14.81 12.34
C GLU A 220 -31.52 -13.93 11.08
N LEU A 221 -30.89 -14.40 10.01
CA LEU A 221 -30.94 -13.76 8.70
C LEU A 221 -32.04 -14.38 7.85
N GLU A 222 -32.98 -13.56 7.38
CA GLU A 222 -34.10 -13.98 6.56
C GLU A 222 -33.77 -13.85 5.06
N GLU A 223 -34.07 -14.90 4.30
CA GLU A 223 -34.01 -14.83 2.85
C GLU A 223 -35.02 -13.81 2.30
N GLY A 224 -34.61 -13.03 1.31
CA GLY A 224 -35.47 -12.00 0.71
C GLY A 224 -35.38 -10.64 1.39
N LYS A 225 -34.75 -10.51 2.56
CA LYS A 225 -34.37 -9.21 3.14
C LYS A 225 -32.99 -8.75 2.66
N ALA A 226 -32.79 -7.44 2.71
CA ALA A 226 -31.55 -6.74 2.43
C ALA A 226 -31.01 -6.10 3.71
N TYR A 227 -29.84 -6.55 4.13
CA TYR A 227 -29.18 -6.06 5.34
C TYR A 227 -28.22 -4.93 4.97
N VAL A 228 -28.52 -3.73 5.45
CA VAL A 228 -27.81 -2.51 5.09
C VAL A 228 -26.78 -2.18 6.17
N ILE A 229 -25.58 -1.83 5.72
CA ILE A 229 -24.46 -1.49 6.57
C ILE A 229 -24.00 -0.09 6.22
N GLY A 230 -23.93 0.78 7.22
CA GLY A 230 -23.45 2.14 7.05
C GLY A 230 -22.02 2.19 6.52
N GLY A 231 -21.82 2.91 5.42
CA GLY A 231 -20.52 3.23 4.85
C GLY A 231 -19.77 4.32 5.62
N LEU A 232 -20.13 4.59 6.87
CA LEU A 232 -19.53 5.58 7.73
C LEU A 232 -19.61 5.13 9.19
N VAL A 233 -18.51 5.27 9.92
CA VAL A 233 -18.36 4.93 11.34
C VAL A 233 -17.58 6.04 11.99
N ASP A 234 -18.22 6.64 12.98
CA ASP A 234 -17.65 7.66 13.84
C ASP A 234 -16.73 7.01 14.89
N HIS A 235 -15.79 7.79 15.41
CA HIS A 235 -14.96 7.36 16.53
C HIS A 235 -15.73 7.58 17.84
N ASN A 236 -16.70 6.72 18.12
CA ASN A 236 -17.24 6.54 19.47
C ASN A 236 -16.34 5.61 20.29
#